data_AF-A0A8C6GZZ7-F1
#
_entry.id   AF-A0A8C6GZZ7-F1
#
_cell.length_a   1.000
_cell.length_b   1.000
_cell.length_c   1.000
_cell.angle_alpha   90.00
_cell.angle_beta   90.00
_cell.angle_gamma   90.00
#
_symmetry.space_group_name_H-M   'P 1'
#
loop_
_entity.id
_entity.type
_entity.pdbx_description
1 polymer ?
#
loop_
_entity_poly.entity_id
_entity_poly.type
_entity_poly.pdbx_seq_one_letter_code
_entity_poly.pdbx_strand_id
1 'polypeptide(L)'
;IAKIKARDLRGKKEEELLKQLDNLKVELSQLRVAKVTGGAASKLSKIRVVRKSIARVLTVIKQTQKENLRKFYRGKKYKSLDLEPPASACLVLALKVLFLCLFMEPMLRQIWLSEHGDG
;
A
#
# COMPACT_ATOMS: atom_id res chain seq x y z
N ILE A 1 23.29 -10.40 14.35
CA ILE A 1 22.18 -10.35 13.36
C ILE A 1 22.57 -9.43 12.22
N ALA A 2 22.92 -10.05 11.08
CA ALA A 2 23.20 -9.32 9.85
C ALA A 2 21.89 -8.75 9.28
N LYS A 3 22.00 -7.69 8.49
CA LYS A 3 20.89 -7.03 7.81
C LYS A 3 20.22 -8.02 6.84
N ILE A 4 19.01 -8.49 7.14
CA ILE A 4 18.22 -9.35 6.25
C ILE A 4 18.01 -8.63 4.92
N LYS A 5 18.29 -9.25 3.77
CA LYS A 5 18.01 -8.66 2.45
C LYS A 5 16.68 -9.20 1.93
N ALA A 6 15.88 -8.33 1.31
CA ALA A 6 14.55 -8.70 0.84
C ALA A 6 14.58 -9.74 -0.30
N ARG A 7 15.66 -9.74 -1.10
CA ARG A 7 15.87 -10.71 -2.18
C ARG A 7 15.89 -12.16 -1.68
N ASP A 8 16.48 -12.39 -0.50
CA ASP A 8 16.64 -13.72 0.09
C ASP A 8 15.32 -14.23 0.71
N LEU A 9 14.32 -13.36 0.90
CA LEU A 9 13.03 -13.69 1.52
C LEU A 9 11.96 -14.08 0.49
N ARG A 10 12.07 -13.61 -0.76
CA ARG A 10 11.06 -13.86 -1.81
C ARG A 10 11.02 -15.31 -2.30
N GLY A 11 12.07 -16.09 -2.07
CA GLY A 11 12.14 -17.51 -2.43
C GLY A 11 11.73 -18.48 -1.33
N LYS A 12 11.35 -17.99 -0.14
CA LYS A 12 10.99 -18.82 1.01
C LYS A 12 9.48 -19.04 1.09
N LYS A 13 9.07 -20.14 1.73
CA LYS A 13 7.65 -20.43 2.00
C LYS A 13 7.07 -19.47 3.05
N GLU A 14 5.78 -19.19 2.96
CA GLU A 14 5.08 -18.27 3.87
C GLU A 14 5.22 -18.71 5.35
N GLU A 15 5.13 -20.01 5.62
CA GLU A 15 5.29 -20.58 6.97
C GLU A 15 6.68 -20.29 7.59
N GLU A 16 7.74 -20.36 6.79
CA GLU A 16 9.09 -20.06 7.26
C GLU A 16 9.27 -18.57 7.57
N LEU A 17 8.60 -17.70 6.81
CA LEU A 17 8.60 -16.25 7.04
C LEU A 17 7.87 -15.90 8.34
N LEU A 18 6.78 -16.60 8.66
CA LEU A 18 6.05 -16.43 9.92
C LEU A 18 6.90 -16.85 11.13
N LYS A 19 7.55 -18.01 11.06
CA LYS A 19 8.48 -18.47 12.11
C LYS A 19 9.64 -17.47 12.32
N GLN A 20 10.23 -16.97 11.24
CA GLN A 20 11.27 -15.92 11.32
C GLN A 20 10.76 -14.64 11.96
N LEU A 21 9.52 -14.26 11.67
CA LEU A 21 8.89 -13.05 12.20
C LEU A 21 8.65 -13.15 13.70
N ASP A 22 8.23 -14.30 14.22
CA ASP A 22 8.02 -14.48 15.65
C ASP A 22 9.34 -14.50 16.44
N ASN A 23 10.38 -15.13 15.90
CA ASN A 23 11.73 -15.05 16.48
C ASN A 23 12.22 -13.60 16.59
N LEU A 24 12.06 -12.80 15.53
CA LEU A 24 12.45 -11.38 15.52
C LEU A 24 11.63 -10.53 16.49
N LYS A 25 10.35 -10.85 16.73
CA LYS A 25 9.51 -10.16 17.72
C LYS A 25 9.98 -10.44 19.15
N VAL A 26 10.33 -11.69 19.46
CA VAL A 26 10.86 -12.08 20.76
C VAL A 26 12.17 -11.34 21.04
N GLU A 27 13.08 -11.32 20.07
CA GLU A 27 14.33 -10.55 20.16
C GLU A 27 14.07 -9.05 20.38
N LEU A 28 13.09 -8.47 19.68
CA LEU A 28 12.74 -7.06 19.85
C LEU A 28 12.21 -6.78 21.27
N SER A 29 11.40 -7.68 21.84
CA SER A 29 10.92 -7.56 23.21
C SER A 29 12.06 -7.55 24.22
N GLN A 30 12.99 -8.50 24.11
CA GLN A 30 14.18 -8.58 24.95
C GLN A 30 15.05 -7.30 24.85
N LEU A 31 15.23 -6.77 23.64
CA LEU A 31 16.00 -5.53 23.43
C LEU A 31 15.29 -4.29 24.00
N ARG A 32 13.94 -4.28 24.08
CA ARG A 32 13.20 -3.19 24.72
C ARG A 32 13.39 -3.21 26.24
N VAL A 33 13.36 -4.38 26.87
CA VAL A 33 13.66 -4.52 28.31
C VAL A 33 15.09 -4.09 28.61
N ALA A 34 16.04 -4.51 27.77
CA ALA A 34 17.45 -4.11 27.90
C ALA A 34 17.65 -2.59 27.73
N LYS A 35 16.83 -1.91 26.94
CA LYS A 35 16.86 -0.44 26.83
C LYS A 35 16.42 0.24 28.13
N VAL A 36 15.36 -0.27 28.77
CA VAL A 36 14.81 0.32 30.01
C VAL A 36 15.77 0.13 31.18
N THR A 37 16.48 -1.00 31.22
CA THR A 37 17.45 -1.35 32.27
C THR A 37 18.84 -0.73 32.07
N GLY A 38 19.01 0.20 31.14
CA GLY A 38 20.30 0.88 30.91
C GLY A 38 21.37 0.00 30.26
N GLY A 39 21.00 -0.91 29.36
CA GLY A 39 21.91 -1.85 28.73
C GLY A 39 22.94 -1.25 27.76
N ALA A 40 23.98 -2.04 27.47
CA ALA A 40 25.11 -1.65 26.60
C ALA A 40 24.70 -1.08 25.22
N ALA A 41 25.45 -0.09 24.73
CA ALA A 41 25.22 0.58 23.45
C ALA A 41 25.17 -0.37 22.23
N SER A 42 25.92 -1.48 22.29
CA SER A 42 25.92 -2.53 21.26
C SER A 42 24.59 -3.29 21.15
N LYS A 43 23.78 -3.33 22.23
CA LYS A 43 22.42 -3.88 22.21
C LYS A 43 21.41 -2.86 21.65
N LEU A 44 21.61 -1.58 21.96
CA LEU A 44 20.75 -0.48 21.47
C LEU A 44 20.82 -0.30 19.95
N SER A 45 22.02 -0.42 19.35
CA SER A 45 22.20 -0.32 17.90
C SER A 45 21.45 -1.42 17.12
N LYS A 46 21.29 -2.61 17.72
CA LYS A 46 20.54 -3.75 17.14
C LYS A 46 19.04 -3.47 17.00
N ILE A 47 18.46 -2.61 17.84
CA ILE A 47 17.03 -2.28 17.80
C ILE A 47 16.62 -1.76 16.42
N ARG A 48 17.41 -0.85 15.83
CA ARG A 48 17.13 -0.30 14.50
C ARG A 48 17.16 -1.38 13.42
N VAL A 49 18.10 -2.31 13.52
CA VAL A 49 18.29 -3.40 12.55
C VAL A 49 17.14 -4.40 12.62
N VAL A 50 16.72 -4.80 13.82
CA VAL A 50 15.62 -5.74 14.03
C VAL A 50 14.30 -5.15 13.54
N ARG A 51 13.99 -3.87 13.87
CA ARG A 51 12.78 -3.18 13.38
C ARG A 51 12.70 -3.16 11.85
N LYS A 52 13.81 -2.82 11.18
CA LYS A 52 13.89 -2.83 9.71
C LYS A 52 13.82 -4.23 9.10
N SER A 53 14.16 -5.27 9.87
CA SER A 53 14.10 -6.66 9.42
C SER A 53 12.66 -7.18 9.51
N ILE A 54 11.95 -6.92 10.61
CA ILE A 54 10.52 -7.22 10.78
C ILE A 54 9.69 -6.55 9.67
N ALA A 55 9.93 -5.25 9.44
CA ALA A 55 9.22 -4.51 8.39
C ALA A 55 9.40 -5.17 7.02
N ARG A 56 10.62 -5.62 6.69
CA ARG A 56 10.90 -6.28 5.39
C ARG A 56 10.20 -7.62 5.25
N VAL A 57 10.17 -8.46 6.29
CA VAL A 57 9.45 -9.74 6.26
C VAL A 57 7.95 -9.50 6.04
N LEU A 58 7.36 -8.58 6.80
CA LEU A 58 5.95 -8.21 6.64
C LEU A 58 5.63 -7.65 5.24
N THR A 59 6.53 -6.84 4.68
CA THR A 59 6.35 -6.31 3.32
C THR A 59 6.32 -7.43 2.29
N VAL A 60 7.20 -8.43 2.39
CA VAL A 60 7.23 -9.56 1.44
C VAL A 60 5.93 -10.38 1.54
N ILE A 61 5.48 -10.71 2.76
CA ILE A 61 4.22 -11.43 2.99
C ILE A 61 3.02 -10.67 2.40
N LYS A 62 2.95 -9.35 2.63
CA LYS A 62 1.86 -8.52 2.08
C LYS A 62 1.92 -8.41 0.56
N GLN A 63 3.12 -8.37 -0.03
CA GLN A 63 3.32 -8.38 -1.48
C GLN A 63 2.77 -9.67 -2.10
N THR A 64 3.17 -10.83 -1.57
CA THR A 64 2.72 -12.14 -2.07
C THR A 64 1.22 -12.31 -1.92
N GLN A 65 0.64 -11.93 -0.78
CA GLN A 65 -0.81 -12.00 -0.56
C GLN A 65 -1.58 -11.10 -1.54
N LYS A 66 -1.17 -9.84 -1.72
CA LYS A 66 -1.80 -8.95 -2.71
C LYS A 66 -1.67 -9.46 -4.13
N GLU A 67 -0.53 -10.04 -4.49
CA GLU A 67 -0.32 -10.60 -5.83
C GLU A 67 -1.24 -11.80 -6.10
N ASN A 68 -1.41 -12.68 -5.12
CA ASN A 68 -2.33 -13.82 -5.20
C ASN A 68 -3.79 -13.35 -5.34
N LEU A 69 -4.20 -12.34 -4.57
CA LEU A 69 -5.52 -11.72 -4.70
C LEU A 69 -5.73 -11.07 -6.07
N ARG A 70 -4.73 -10.36 -6.60
CA ARG A 70 -4.78 -9.76 -7.95
C ARG A 70 -4.92 -10.81 -9.06
N LYS A 71 -4.31 -11.98 -8.90
CA LYS A 71 -4.49 -13.12 -9.80
C LYS A 71 -5.92 -13.67 -9.71
N PHE A 72 -6.44 -13.84 -8.50
CA PHE A 72 -7.80 -14.38 -8.26
C PHE A 72 -8.94 -13.46 -8.74
N TYR A 73 -8.79 -12.15 -8.61
CA TYR A 73 -9.80 -11.16 -9.02
C TYR A 73 -9.60 -10.63 -10.45
N ARG A 74 -8.69 -11.20 -11.23
CA ARG A 74 -8.50 -10.81 -12.63
C ARG A 74 -9.76 -11.11 -13.43
N GLY A 75 -10.29 -10.13 -14.17
CA GLY A 75 -11.48 -10.27 -14.99
C GLY A 75 -12.83 -10.24 -14.25
N LYS A 76 -12.85 -10.20 -12.92
CA LYS A 76 -14.09 -10.05 -12.15
C LYS A 76 -14.53 -8.57 -12.15
N LYS A 77 -15.83 -8.32 -12.33
CA LYS A 77 -16.43 -6.98 -12.27
C LYS A 77 -16.25 -6.32 -10.90
N TYR A 78 -16.47 -7.07 -9.84
CA TYR A 78 -16.35 -6.57 -8.46
C TYR A 78 -15.00 -6.95 -7.87
N LYS A 79 -14.20 -5.94 -7.52
CA LYS A 79 -12.95 -6.05 -6.77
C LYS A 79 -13.08 -5.24 -5.49
N SER A 80 -12.33 -5.60 -4.46
CA SER A 80 -12.24 -4.78 -3.26
C SER A 80 -11.48 -3.48 -3.58
N LEU A 81 -11.89 -2.38 -2.95
CA LEU A 81 -11.25 -1.05 -3.09
C LEU A 81 -9.72 -1.11 -2.88
N ASP A 82 -9.22 -1.98 -1.98
CA ASP A 82 -7.78 -2.16 -1.71
C ASP A 82 -6.94 -2.73 -2.87
N LEU A 83 -7.60 -3.41 -3.82
CA LEU A 83 -6.97 -4.03 -4.99
C LEU A 83 -7.03 -3.11 -6.21
N GLU A 84 -7.92 -2.14 -6.20
CA GLU A 84 -8.02 -1.16 -7.26
C GLU A 84 -6.75 -0.30 -7.29
N PRO A 85 -6.26 0.07 -8.49
CA PRO A 85 -5.22 1.07 -8.57
C PRO A 85 -5.73 2.34 -7.87
N PRO A 86 -4.89 3.03 -7.09
CA PRO A 86 -5.29 4.30 -6.50
C PRO A 86 -5.55 5.26 -7.66
N ALA A 87 -6.82 5.43 -8.03
CA ALA A 87 -7.21 6.53 -8.87
C ALA A 87 -6.92 7.79 -8.06
N SER A 88 -6.05 8.67 -8.57
CA SER A 88 -5.98 10.00 -8.00
C SER A 88 -7.39 10.58 -8.11
N ALA A 89 -7.92 11.11 -7.01
CA ALA A 89 -9.22 11.78 -7.02
C ALA A 89 -9.33 12.77 -8.21
N CYS A 90 -8.20 13.36 -8.59
CA CYS A 90 -8.01 14.19 -9.79
C CYS A 90 -8.43 13.52 -11.10
N LEU A 91 -8.08 12.27 -11.39
CA LEU A 91 -8.46 11.61 -12.66
C LEU A 91 -9.97 11.28 -12.71
N VAL A 92 -10.56 10.90 -11.57
CA VAL A 92 -12.00 10.62 -11.49
C VAL A 92 -12.81 11.89 -11.63
N LEU A 93 -12.36 12.99 -11.00
CA LEU A 93 -12.96 14.31 -11.13
C LEU A 93 -12.78 14.85 -12.57
N ALA A 94 -11.58 14.71 -13.14
CA ALA A 94 -11.25 15.18 -14.47
C ALA A 94 -12.11 14.49 -15.54
N LEU A 95 -12.33 13.17 -15.46
CA LEU A 95 -13.22 12.48 -16.41
C LEU A 95 -14.67 12.97 -16.30
N LYS A 96 -15.17 13.24 -15.09
CA LYS A 96 -16.52 13.80 -14.88
C LYS A 96 -16.65 15.22 -15.44
N VAL A 97 -15.65 16.08 -15.21
CA VAL A 97 -15.63 17.45 -15.74
C VAL A 97 -15.52 17.43 -17.26
N LEU A 98 -14.66 16.57 -17.84
CA LEU A 98 -14.55 16.41 -19.30
C LEU A 98 -15.89 15.97 -19.92
N PHE A 99 -16.60 15.06 -19.26
CA PHE A 99 -17.90 14.59 -19.72
C PHE A 99 -18.97 15.69 -19.67
N LEU A 100 -18.98 16.51 -18.61
CA LEU A 100 -19.87 17.68 -18.49
C LEU A 100 -19.56 18.77 -19.53
N CYS A 101 -18.29 19.14 -19.70
CA CYS A 101 -17.86 20.16 -20.67
C CYS A 101 -18.13 19.72 -22.13
N LEU A 102 -17.79 18.48 -22.51
CA LEU A 102 -17.94 18.06 -23.90
C LEU A 102 -19.39 17.76 -24.29
N PHE A 103 -20.22 17.31 -23.35
CA PHE A 103 -21.55 16.79 -23.69
C PHE A 103 -22.70 17.72 -23.28
N MET A 104 -22.56 18.46 -22.17
CA MET A 104 -23.65 19.24 -21.58
C MET A 104 -23.56 20.75 -21.87
N GLU A 105 -22.35 21.30 -22.01
CA GLU A 105 -22.16 22.72 -22.37
C GLU A 105 -22.68 23.13 -23.75
N PRO A 106 -22.53 22.36 -24.85
CA PRO A 106 -23.11 22.77 -26.12
C PRO A 106 -24.64 22.84 -26.06
N MET A 107 -25.27 21.93 -25.29
CA MET A 107 -26.72 21.94 -25.07
C MET A 107 -27.17 23.16 -24.26
N LEU A 108 -26.47 23.50 -23.17
CA LEU A 108 -26.75 24.69 -22.35
C LEU A 108 -26.48 25.99 -23.10
N ARG A 109 -25.48 26.03 -23.99
CA ARG A 109 -25.19 27.18 -24.85
C ARG A 109 -26.29 27.38 -25.89
N GLN A 110 -26.86 26.30 -26.43
CA GLN A 110 -28.02 26.37 -27.32
C GLN A 110 -29.26 26.92 -26.61
N ILE A 111 -29.52 26.48 -25.38
CA ILE A 111 -30.64 26.94 -24.55
C ILE A 111 -30.47 28.42 -24.19
N TRP A 112 -29.27 28.85 -23.78
CA TRP A 112 -29.01 30.25 -23.44
C TRP A 112 -29.15 31.19 -24.66
N LEU A 113 -28.67 30.77 -25.84
CA LEU A 113 -28.87 31.52 -27.09
C LEU A 113 -30.35 31.61 -27.50
N SER A 114 -31.16 30.61 -27.15
CA SER A 114 -32.61 30.62 -27.37
C SER A 114 -33.36 31.54 -26.42
N GLU A 115 -32.84 31.81 -25.22
CA GLU A 115 -33.51 32.64 -24.20
C GLU A 115 -33.09 34.12 -24.26
N HIS A 116 -31.98 34.46 -24.91
CA HIS A 116 -31.43 35.83 -24.98
C HIS A 116 -31.20 36.35 -26.41
N GLY A 117 -31.68 35.63 -27.41
CA GLY A 117 -31.61 36.02 -28.82
C GLY A 117 -32.96 36.46 -29.37
N ASP A 118 -33.57 37.50 -28.78
CA ASP A 118 -34.64 38.28 -29.42
C ASP A 118 -34.55 39.73 -28.91
N GLY A 119 -34.16 40.63 -29.81
CA GLY A 119 -33.97 42.07 -29.57
C GLY A 119 -33.13 42.71 -30.66
#